data_AF-A0A9Q1E3R7-F1
#
_entry.id   AF-A0A9Q1E3R7-F1
#
_cell.length_a   1.000
_cell.length_b   1.000
_cell.length_c   1.000
_cell.angle_alpha   90.00
_cell.angle_beta   90.00
_cell.angle_gamma   90.00
#
_symmetry.space_group_name_H-M   'P 1'
#
loop_
_entity.id
_entity.type
_entity.pdbx_description
1 polymer ?
#
loop_
_entity_poly.entity_id
_entity_poly.type
_entity_poly.pdbx_seq_one_letter_code
_entity_poly.pdbx_strand_id
1 'polypeptide(L)'
;MLNTTEESASCSTLETSLVNLTKGVHLARVDYQNAMVLHCGMCNTTWGDTLEVCGEEKQLNSIICLRVTKDVVVKDELEFKLEGRMAGSTYKALHCAGCQCFVGVVPYSTPKHLSALRNLFLLQKENINCYNLRNGTMEKASSLHFDQSTVHKSIKELKQEIDLLAETLTAMEKRLKGVYFGKEG
;
A
#
# COMPACT_ATOMS: atom_id res chain seq x y z
N MET A 1 -33.43 45.40 -22.64
CA MET A 1 -32.15 45.37 -21.89
C MET A 1 -32.21 44.17 -20.97
N LEU A 2 -31.53 43.09 -21.34
CA LEU A 2 -31.49 41.84 -20.56
C LEU A 2 -30.48 42.00 -19.41
N ASN A 3 -30.91 41.66 -18.20
CA ASN A 3 -30.11 41.75 -16.99
C ASN A 3 -29.21 40.50 -16.90
N THR A 4 -27.93 40.64 -17.22
CA THR A 4 -26.94 39.56 -17.36
C THR A 4 -26.19 39.23 -16.05
N THR A 5 -26.86 39.21 -14.90
CA THR A 5 -26.17 39.08 -13.59
C THR A 5 -26.52 37.85 -12.74
N GLU A 6 -27.37 36.93 -13.20
CA GLU A 6 -27.77 35.76 -12.38
C GLU A 6 -27.13 34.41 -12.79
N GLU A 7 -26.53 34.30 -13.97
CA GLU A 7 -25.92 33.02 -14.43
C GLU A 7 -24.48 32.79 -13.93
N SER A 8 -23.75 33.83 -13.53
CA SER A 8 -22.32 33.70 -13.16
C SER A 8 -22.06 33.23 -11.72
N ALA A 9 -23.06 33.25 -10.83
CA ALA A 9 -22.90 32.85 -9.42
C ALA A 9 -23.11 31.34 -9.19
N SER A 10 -23.79 30.65 -10.12
CA SER A 10 -24.09 29.21 -9.99
C SER A 10 -22.86 28.34 -10.28
N CYS A 11 -22.04 28.72 -11.26
CA CYS A 11 -20.88 27.93 -11.72
C CYS A 11 -19.70 28.00 -10.73
N SER A 12 -19.40 29.18 -10.16
CA SER A 12 -18.30 29.37 -9.21
C SER A 12 -18.46 28.55 -7.92
N THR A 13 -19.70 28.30 -7.51
CA THR A 13 -20.00 27.55 -6.28
C THR A 13 -19.77 26.05 -6.48
N LEU A 14 -20.09 25.53 -7.67
CA LEU A 14 -19.83 24.13 -8.04
C LEU A 14 -18.34 23.85 -8.22
N GLU A 15 -17.59 24.77 -8.83
CA GLU A 15 -16.12 24.68 -8.91
C GLU A 15 -15.48 24.70 -7.53
N THR A 16 -15.93 25.58 -6.64
CA THR A 16 -15.41 25.66 -5.27
C THR A 16 -15.72 24.38 -4.48
N SER A 17 -16.91 23.80 -4.64
CA SER A 17 -17.25 22.51 -4.04
C SER A 17 -16.43 21.36 -4.62
N LEU A 18 -16.21 21.30 -5.93
CA LEU A 18 -15.39 20.27 -6.58
C LEU A 18 -13.92 20.35 -6.15
N VAL A 19 -13.37 21.57 -6.07
CA VAL A 19 -12.02 21.83 -5.55
C VAL A 19 -11.92 21.39 -4.08
N ASN A 20 -12.93 21.66 -3.26
CA ASN A 20 -12.94 21.23 -1.86
C ASN A 20 -13.13 19.71 -1.70
N LEU A 21 -13.87 19.04 -2.59
CA LEU A 21 -13.93 17.58 -2.67
C LEU A 21 -12.57 16.98 -3.07
N THR A 22 -11.87 17.57 -4.03
CA THR A 22 -10.51 17.12 -4.41
C THR A 22 -9.44 17.41 -3.36
N LYS A 23 -9.63 18.45 -2.53
CA LYS A 23 -8.80 18.70 -1.34
C LYS A 23 -9.02 17.64 -0.24
N GLY A 24 -10.20 17.00 -0.22
CA GLY A 24 -10.53 15.88 0.67
C GLY A 24 -10.01 14.53 0.18
N VAL A 25 -9.78 14.38 -1.14
CA VAL A 25 -9.01 13.25 -1.69
C VAL A 25 -7.53 13.50 -1.39
N HIS A 26 -7.15 13.30 -0.14
CA HIS A 26 -5.75 13.24 0.23
C HIS A 26 -5.20 11.96 -0.43
N LEU A 27 -4.70 12.06 -1.66
CA LEU A 27 -3.71 11.11 -2.16
C LEU A 27 -2.69 11.02 -1.04
N ALA A 28 -2.65 9.86 -0.36
CA ALA A 28 -1.76 9.65 0.77
C ALA A 28 -0.38 10.07 0.28
N ARG A 29 0.13 11.19 0.80
CA ARG A 29 1.43 11.69 0.39
C ARG A 29 2.39 10.60 0.81
N VAL A 30 2.98 9.94 -0.18
CA VAL A 30 3.99 8.90 0.05
C VAL A 30 5.08 9.54 0.89
N ASP A 31 5.27 9.02 2.10
CA ASP A 31 6.21 9.57 3.07
C ASP A 31 7.63 9.09 2.75
N TYR A 32 8.19 9.68 1.69
CA TYR A 32 9.56 9.39 1.25
C TYR A 32 10.61 9.72 2.32
N GLN A 33 10.31 10.61 3.27
CA GLN A 33 11.26 10.99 4.33
C GLN A 33 11.43 9.88 5.36
N ASN A 34 10.37 9.13 5.65
CA ASN A 34 10.43 7.98 6.57
C ASN A 34 10.70 6.65 5.88
N ALA A 35 10.88 6.64 4.56
CA ALA A 35 11.20 5.42 3.84
C ALA A 35 12.59 4.90 4.21
N MET A 36 12.72 3.59 4.23
CA MET A 36 14.00 2.90 4.39
C MET A 36 14.31 2.09 3.14
N VAL A 37 15.58 2.07 2.74
CA VAL A 37 16.07 1.22 1.64
C VAL A 37 16.50 -0.12 2.22
N LEU A 38 16.05 -1.22 1.61
CA LEU A 38 16.36 -2.58 2.02
C LEU A 38 17.62 -3.05 1.29
N HIS A 39 18.67 -3.36 2.04
CA HIS A 39 19.95 -3.82 1.52
C HIS A 39 20.23 -5.26 1.94
N CYS A 40 20.90 -6.00 1.07
CA CYS A 40 21.52 -7.27 1.40
C CYS A 40 22.47 -7.12 2.59
N GLY A 41 22.26 -7.91 3.64
CA GLY A 41 23.11 -7.92 4.82
C GLY A 41 24.56 -8.36 4.56
N MET A 42 24.82 -9.03 3.43
CA MET A 42 26.15 -9.57 3.08
C MET A 42 26.93 -8.69 2.10
N CYS A 43 26.27 -8.10 1.11
CA CYS A 43 26.94 -7.39 0.01
C CYS A 43 26.35 -6.00 -0.32
N ASN A 44 25.42 -5.51 0.51
CA ASN A 44 24.78 -4.19 0.38
C ASN A 44 23.99 -3.94 -0.92
N THR A 45 23.79 -4.95 -1.77
CA THR A 45 22.92 -4.87 -2.94
C THR A 45 21.51 -4.45 -2.51
N THR A 46 20.91 -3.47 -3.19
CA THR A 46 19.58 -2.95 -2.87
C THR A 46 18.47 -3.87 -3.37
N TRP A 47 17.58 -4.29 -2.47
CA TRP A 47 16.46 -5.19 -2.75
C TRP A 47 15.13 -4.47 -2.91
N GLY A 48 15.03 -3.23 -2.44
CA GLY A 48 13.83 -2.42 -2.52
C GLY A 48 13.81 -1.34 -1.45
N ASP A 49 12.61 -0.89 -1.10
CA ASP A 49 12.37 0.08 -0.05
C ASP A 49 11.06 -0.24 0.70
N THR A 50 10.81 0.47 1.80
CA THR A 50 9.64 0.25 2.64
C THR A 50 8.33 0.79 2.07
N LEU A 51 8.33 1.46 0.92
CA LEU A 51 7.09 1.95 0.30
C LEU A 51 6.27 0.80 -0.28
N GLU A 52 6.94 -0.28 -0.68
CA GLU A 52 6.33 -1.50 -1.21
C GLU A 52 6.21 -2.62 -0.16
N VAL A 53 6.54 -2.33 1.10
CA VAL A 53 6.36 -3.24 2.23
C VAL A 53 4.93 -3.14 2.73
N CYS A 54 4.22 -4.26 2.71
CA CYS A 54 2.84 -4.32 3.22
C CYS A 54 2.73 -4.92 4.64
N GLY A 55 3.86 -5.30 5.25
CA GLY A 55 3.93 -5.75 6.64
C GLY A 55 5.07 -6.73 6.90
N GLU A 56 5.03 -7.39 8.05
CA GLU A 56 5.87 -8.54 8.39
C GLU A 56 5.03 -9.76 8.80
N GLU A 57 5.48 -10.94 8.41
CA GLU A 57 5.03 -12.19 9.01
C GLU A 57 6.01 -12.56 10.13
N LYS A 58 5.69 -12.12 11.34
CA LYS A 58 6.53 -12.27 12.54
C LYS A 58 6.96 -13.71 12.76
N GLN A 59 6.08 -14.64 12.45
CA GLN A 59 6.31 -16.05 12.71
C GLN A 59 7.25 -16.71 11.70
N LEU A 60 7.43 -16.11 10.54
CA LEU A 60 8.40 -16.50 9.51
C LEU A 60 9.63 -15.59 9.51
N ASN A 61 9.72 -14.66 10.46
CA ASN A 61 10.71 -13.58 10.53
C ASN A 61 10.98 -12.91 9.18
N SER A 62 9.92 -12.63 8.43
CA SER A 62 10.02 -12.15 7.05
C SER A 62 9.28 -10.82 6.84
N ILE A 63 9.89 -9.91 6.10
CA ILE A 63 9.22 -8.74 5.54
C ILE A 63 8.40 -9.19 4.33
N ILE A 64 7.17 -8.69 4.23
CA ILE A 64 6.26 -8.94 3.12
C ILE A 64 6.33 -7.74 2.17
N CYS A 65 6.81 -7.97 0.95
CA CYS A 65 6.91 -6.94 -0.09
C CYS A 65 6.00 -7.25 -1.28
N LEU A 66 5.35 -6.22 -1.82
CA LEU A 66 4.60 -6.29 -3.08
C LEU A 66 5.53 -6.29 -4.29
N ARG A 67 6.65 -5.57 -4.20
CA ARG A 67 7.67 -5.49 -5.23
C ARG A 67 9.07 -5.49 -4.61
N VAL A 68 10.02 -5.92 -5.41
CA VAL A 68 11.46 -5.90 -5.15
C VAL A 68 12.18 -5.42 -6.40
N THR A 69 13.45 -5.04 -6.28
CA THR A 69 14.29 -4.71 -7.44
C THR A 69 14.63 -5.97 -8.24
N LYS A 70 15.18 -5.77 -9.45
CA LYS A 70 15.73 -6.86 -10.27
C LYS A 70 16.91 -7.60 -9.61
N ASP A 71 17.48 -7.03 -8.55
CA ASP A 71 18.62 -7.60 -7.83
C ASP A 71 18.19 -8.63 -6.77
N VAL A 72 16.88 -8.86 -6.64
CA VAL A 72 16.31 -10.05 -5.99
C VAL A 72 15.86 -11.01 -7.10
N VAL A 73 16.68 -12.02 -7.36
CA VAL A 73 16.47 -13.02 -8.41
C VAL A 73 15.52 -14.10 -7.90
N VAL A 74 14.40 -14.27 -8.61
CA VAL A 74 13.47 -15.39 -8.40
C VAL A 74 13.99 -16.60 -9.17
N LYS A 75 14.20 -17.73 -8.48
CA LYS A 75 14.56 -18.99 -9.14
C LYS A 75 13.36 -19.58 -9.88
N ASP A 76 13.63 -20.26 -11.00
CA ASP A 76 12.57 -20.80 -11.84
C ASP A 76 11.98 -22.07 -11.25
N GLU A 77 12.79 -22.84 -10.53
CA GLU A 77 12.40 -24.09 -9.89
C GLU A 77 11.39 -23.86 -8.77
N LEU A 78 10.33 -24.68 -8.79
CA LEU A 78 9.37 -24.74 -7.70
C LEU A 78 9.85 -25.76 -6.66
N GLU A 79 10.13 -25.29 -5.45
CA GLU A 79 10.59 -26.08 -4.32
C GLU A 79 9.45 -26.34 -3.33
N PHE A 80 9.60 -27.36 -2.46
CA PHE A 80 8.58 -27.78 -1.50
C PHE A 80 9.15 -28.21 -0.13
N LYS A 81 10.44 -27.92 0.11
CA LYS A 81 11.19 -28.40 1.29
C LYS A 81 11.09 -27.47 2.50
N LEU A 82 10.06 -26.64 2.58
CA LEU A 82 9.87 -25.76 3.74
C LEU A 82 9.44 -26.57 4.95
N GLU A 83 10.06 -26.26 6.09
CA GLU A 83 9.68 -26.79 7.39
C GLU A 83 8.85 -25.77 8.18
N GLY A 84 8.33 -26.18 9.33
CA GLY A 84 7.57 -25.30 10.22
C GLY A 84 6.23 -24.86 9.64
N ARG A 85 5.88 -23.57 9.74
CA ARG A 85 4.53 -23.09 9.38
C ARG A 85 4.23 -23.11 7.89
N MET A 86 5.26 -23.14 7.06
CA MET A 86 5.11 -23.30 5.63
C MET A 86 5.23 -24.77 5.19
N ALA A 87 5.24 -25.73 6.12
CA ALA A 87 5.24 -27.15 5.75
C ALA A 87 4.10 -27.50 4.77
N GLY A 88 4.44 -28.23 3.70
CA GLY A 88 3.53 -28.57 2.61
C GLY A 88 3.28 -27.44 1.59
N SER A 89 3.91 -26.27 1.75
CA SER A 89 3.88 -25.19 0.77
C SER A 89 4.86 -25.44 -0.36
N THR A 90 4.53 -24.96 -1.55
CA THR A 90 5.45 -24.81 -2.66
C THR A 90 5.86 -23.35 -2.83
N TYR A 91 7.09 -23.10 -3.26
CA TYR A 91 7.64 -21.74 -3.36
C TYR A 91 8.74 -21.66 -4.43
N LYS A 92 9.04 -20.44 -4.86
CA LYS A 92 10.27 -20.12 -5.60
C LYS A 92 11.28 -19.47 -4.66
N ALA A 93 12.53 -19.94 -4.68
CA ALA A 93 13.59 -19.35 -3.88
C ALA A 93 13.98 -17.97 -4.40
N LEU A 94 14.31 -17.05 -3.48
CA LEU A 94 14.84 -15.73 -3.79
C LEU A 94 16.33 -15.69 -3.47
N HIS A 95 17.13 -15.18 -4.41
CA HIS A 95 18.56 -15.01 -4.24
C HIS A 95 18.97 -13.58 -4.56
N CYS A 96 19.95 -13.05 -3.84
CA CYS A 96 20.53 -11.76 -4.19
C CYS A 96 21.41 -11.87 -5.44
N ALA A 97 21.26 -10.95 -6.39
CA ALA A 97 22.08 -10.92 -7.61
C ALA A 97 23.57 -10.68 -7.31
N GLY A 98 23.90 -9.95 -6.23
CA GLY A 98 25.28 -9.64 -5.85
C GLY A 98 26.03 -10.82 -5.20
N CYS A 99 25.55 -11.30 -4.04
CA CYS A 99 26.21 -12.38 -3.28
C CYS A 99 25.77 -13.80 -3.70
N GLN A 100 24.69 -13.94 -4.48
CA GLN A 100 24.01 -15.22 -4.76
C GLN A 100 23.47 -15.94 -3.51
N CYS A 101 23.52 -15.31 -2.34
CA CYS A 101 23.01 -15.84 -1.10
C CYS A 101 21.47 -15.92 -1.13
N PHE A 102 20.91 -16.92 -0.46
CA PHE A 102 19.45 -17.08 -0.29
C PHE A 102 18.93 -15.93 0.60
N VAL A 103 17.80 -15.33 0.20
CA VAL A 103 17.27 -14.13 0.88
C VAL A 103 15.82 -14.27 1.30
N GLY A 104 15.12 -15.31 0.83
CA GLY A 104 13.69 -15.42 1.06
C GLY A 104 12.98 -16.29 0.02
N VAL A 105 11.66 -16.16 -0.05
CA VAL A 105 10.82 -16.99 -0.92
C VAL A 105 9.67 -16.20 -1.52
N VAL A 106 9.12 -16.70 -2.63
CA VAL A 106 7.77 -16.35 -3.12
C VAL A 106 6.90 -17.60 -2.99
N PRO A 107 5.96 -17.66 -2.04
CA PRO A 107 5.08 -18.82 -1.87
C PRO A 107 4.11 -18.94 -3.04
N TYR A 108 3.99 -20.13 -3.61
CA TYR A 108 3.04 -20.45 -4.67
C TYR A 108 1.80 -21.16 -4.12
N SER A 109 2.00 -22.14 -3.24
CA SER A 109 0.96 -22.75 -2.42
C SER A 109 1.26 -22.51 -0.95
N THR A 110 0.22 -22.48 -0.11
CA THR A 110 0.35 -22.19 1.32
C THR A 110 -0.78 -22.87 2.10
N PRO A 111 -0.59 -23.20 3.39
CA PRO A 111 -1.69 -23.48 4.31
C PRO A 111 -2.73 -22.35 4.33
N LYS A 112 -3.98 -22.68 4.68
CA LYS A 112 -5.10 -21.74 4.67
C LYS A 112 -4.82 -20.44 5.46
N HIS A 113 -4.18 -20.56 6.62
CA HIS A 113 -3.87 -19.42 7.49
C HIS A 113 -2.78 -18.49 6.93
N LEU A 114 -2.02 -18.93 5.91
CA LEU A 114 -1.01 -18.12 5.20
C LEU A 114 -1.42 -17.82 3.75
N SER A 115 -2.68 -18.06 3.38
CA SER A 115 -3.17 -17.91 2.00
C SER A 115 -3.00 -16.51 1.40
N ALA A 116 -2.91 -15.49 2.26
CA ALA A 116 -2.65 -14.10 1.88
C ALA A 116 -1.19 -13.85 1.45
N LEU A 117 -0.25 -14.75 1.77
CA LEU A 117 1.17 -14.61 1.43
C LEU A 117 1.51 -15.16 0.04
N ARG A 118 0.55 -15.80 -0.65
CA ARG A 118 0.78 -16.36 -1.98
C ARG A 118 1.14 -15.25 -2.97
N ASN A 119 2.17 -15.51 -3.77
CA ASN A 119 2.73 -14.61 -4.76
C ASN A 119 3.26 -13.28 -4.21
N LEU A 120 3.47 -13.18 -2.89
CA LEU A 120 4.17 -12.05 -2.26
C LEU A 120 5.63 -12.40 -2.02
N PHE A 121 6.49 -11.39 -2.04
CA PHE A 121 7.91 -11.56 -1.71
C PHE A 121 8.06 -11.60 -0.19
N LEU A 122 8.57 -12.72 0.33
CA LEU A 122 8.92 -12.86 1.74
C LEU A 122 10.43 -12.81 1.89
N LEU A 123 10.96 -11.65 2.32
CA LEU A 123 12.41 -11.46 2.53
C LEU A 123 12.75 -11.71 4.01
N GLN A 124 13.72 -12.59 4.27
CA GLN A 124 14.14 -12.94 5.63
C GLN A 124 14.84 -11.76 6.31
N LYS A 125 14.33 -11.36 7.48
CA LYS A 125 14.80 -10.17 8.21
C LYS A 125 16.25 -10.29 8.66
N GLU A 126 16.75 -11.50 8.89
CA GLU A 126 18.15 -11.74 9.28
C GLU A 126 19.14 -11.36 8.16
N ASN A 127 18.67 -11.35 6.91
CA ASN A 127 19.49 -11.11 5.74
C ASN A 127 19.41 -9.65 5.26
N ILE A 128 18.77 -8.74 6.00
CA ILE A 128 18.47 -7.37 5.56
C ILE A 128 19.06 -6.33 6.51
N ASN A 129 19.73 -5.33 5.94
CA ASN A 129 20.03 -4.06 6.58
C ASN A 129 19.14 -2.96 5.97
N CYS A 130 18.51 -2.13 6.81
CA CYS A 130 17.64 -1.03 6.41
C CYS A 130 18.35 0.31 6.54
N TYR A 131 18.47 1.06 5.44
CA TYR A 131 19.05 2.40 5.43
C TYR A 131 17.93 3.42 5.55
N ASN A 132 17.92 4.16 6.65
CA ASN A 132 16.90 5.16 6.93
C ASN A 132 17.24 6.49 6.22
N LEU A 133 16.37 6.90 5.29
CA LEU A 133 16.60 8.10 4.49
C LEU A 133 16.52 9.41 5.30
N ARG A 134 15.84 9.42 6.44
CA ARG A 134 15.70 10.61 7.30
C ARG A 134 17.00 11.00 7.97
N ASN A 135 17.68 10.02 8.55
CA ASN A 135 18.80 10.23 9.48
C ASN A 135 20.11 9.61 8.97
N GLY A 136 20.07 8.89 7.84
CA GLY A 136 21.23 8.27 7.22
C GLY A 136 21.81 7.09 8.00
N THR A 137 21.04 6.47 8.89
CA THR A 137 21.53 5.34 9.71
C THR A 137 21.21 3.99 9.09
N MET A 138 22.07 3.01 9.35
CA MET A 138 21.90 1.61 8.96
C MET A 138 21.43 0.82 10.18
N GLU A 139 20.30 0.14 10.08
CA GLU A 139 19.71 -0.69 11.14
C GLU A 139 19.45 -2.10 10.62
N LYS A 140 19.53 -3.13 11.47
CA LYS A 140 19.16 -4.48 11.03
C LYS A 140 17.64 -4.57 10.92
N ALA A 141 17.13 -5.21 9.87
CA ALA A 141 15.68 -5.42 9.78
C ALA A 141 15.14 -6.22 10.97
N SER A 142 15.94 -7.12 11.55
CA SER A 142 15.58 -7.89 12.75
C SER A 142 15.27 -7.02 13.99
N SER A 143 15.77 -5.78 14.06
CA SER A 143 15.44 -4.84 15.16
C SER A 143 14.29 -3.88 14.83
N LEU A 144 13.71 -3.97 13.64
CA LEU A 144 12.62 -3.11 13.18
C LEU A 144 11.30 -3.88 13.16
N HIS A 145 10.20 -3.13 13.16
CA HIS A 145 8.84 -3.66 12.98
C HIS A 145 8.21 -3.06 11.73
N PHE A 146 7.65 -3.91 10.90
CA PHE A 146 6.93 -3.50 9.70
C PHE A 146 5.45 -3.79 9.91
N ASP A 147 4.71 -2.77 10.36
CA ASP A 147 3.29 -2.92 10.61
C ASP A 147 2.55 -3.30 9.33
N GLN A 148 1.67 -4.28 9.45
CA GLN A 148 0.86 -4.68 8.30
C GLN A 148 -0.07 -3.53 7.93
N SER A 149 0.06 -3.02 6.71
CA SER A 149 -0.89 -2.06 6.17
C SER A 149 -2.24 -2.78 6.07
N THR A 150 -3.09 -2.60 7.08
CA THR A 150 -4.37 -3.29 7.08
C THR A 150 -5.21 -2.69 5.97
N VAL A 151 -5.34 -3.42 4.86
CA VAL A 151 -6.30 -3.14 3.78
C VAL A 151 -7.68 -2.86 4.39
N HIS A 152 -8.03 -3.50 5.51
CA HIS A 152 -9.25 -3.25 6.26
C HIS A 152 -9.37 -1.81 6.80
N LYS A 153 -8.28 -1.19 7.26
CA LYS A 153 -8.29 0.22 7.71
C LYS A 153 -8.55 1.14 6.52
N SER A 154 -7.83 0.93 5.41
CA SER A 154 -8.04 1.71 4.19
C SER A 154 -9.41 1.49 3.56
N ILE A 155 -9.96 0.26 3.57
CA ILE A 155 -11.33 -0.02 3.11
C ILE A 155 -12.35 0.65 4.03
N LYS A 156 -12.12 0.65 5.35
CA LYS A 156 -13.02 1.31 6.30
C LYS A 156 -13.03 2.82 6.08
N GLU A 157 -11.85 3.43 5.94
CA GLU A 157 -11.69 4.86 5.64
C GLU A 157 -12.36 5.21 4.30
N LEU A 158 -12.09 4.43 3.25
CA LEU A 158 -12.72 4.61 1.94
C LEU A 158 -14.25 4.46 2.00
N LYS A 159 -14.75 3.49 2.77
CA LYS A 159 -16.19 3.31 2.97
C LYS A 159 -16.81 4.54 3.63
N GLN A 160 -16.15 5.08 4.66
CA GLN A 160 -16.63 6.29 5.34
C GLN A 160 -16.67 7.49 4.39
N GLU A 161 -15.67 7.64 3.52
CA GLU A 161 -15.65 8.69 2.49
C GLU A 161 -16.79 8.52 1.47
N ILE A 162 -17.04 7.28 1.03
CA ILE A 162 -18.15 6.97 0.11
C ILE A 162 -19.50 7.27 0.76
N ASP A 163 -19.69 6.89 2.03
CA ASP A 163 -20.94 7.15 2.76
C ASP A 163 -21.19 8.67 2.89
N LEU A 164 -20.16 9.46 3.22
CA LEU A 164 -20.25 10.93 3.29
C LEU A 164 -20.60 11.56 1.93
N LEU A 165 -20.01 11.04 0.85
CA LEU A 165 -20.27 11.51 -0.50
C LEU A 165 -21.73 11.22 -0.90
N ALA A 166 -22.26 10.04 -0.55
CA ALA A 166 -23.63 9.66 -0.82
C ALA A 166 -24.64 10.57 -0.09
N GLU A 167 -24.38 10.90 1.18
CA GLU A 167 -25.20 11.85 1.95
C GLU A 167 -25.19 13.25 1.30
N THR A 168 -24.02 13.72 0.89
CA THR A 168 -23.85 15.01 0.22
C THR A 168 -24.62 15.07 -1.09
N LEU A 169 -24.52 14.04 -1.94
CA LEU A 169 -25.25 13.94 -3.20
C LEU A 169 -26.77 13.95 -2.97
N THR A 170 -27.24 13.22 -1.97
CA THR A 170 -28.66 13.19 -1.60
C THR A 170 -29.17 14.57 -1.15
N ALA A 171 -28.37 15.31 -0.37
CA ALA A 171 -28.71 16.65 0.07
C ALA A 171 -28.75 17.65 -1.11
N MET A 172 -27.81 17.55 -2.04
CA MET A 172 -27.81 18.36 -3.27
C MET A 172 -29.02 18.05 -4.15
N GLU A 173 -29.37 16.78 -4.33
CA GLU A 173 -30.54 16.37 -5.10
C GLU A 173 -31.84 16.96 -4.53
N LYS A 174 -32.02 16.89 -3.20
CA LYS A 174 -33.18 17.51 -2.52
C LYS A 174 -33.25 19.02 -2.74
N ARG A 175 -32.10 19.71 -2.66
CA ARG A 175 -32.03 21.17 -2.90
C ARG A 175 -32.38 21.51 -4.34
N LEU A 176 -31.85 20.77 -5.32
CA LEU A 176 -32.19 20.96 -6.74
C LEU A 176 -33.69 20.74 -6.97
N LYS A 177 -34.26 19.66 -6.43
CA LYS A 177 -35.70 19.41 -6.52
C LYS A 177 -36.53 20.53 -5.89
N GLY A 178 -36.12 21.07 -4.73
CA GLY A 178 -36.78 22.20 -4.10
C GLY A 178 -36.71 23.51 -4.91
N VAL A 179 -35.62 23.75 -5.63
CA VAL A 179 -35.46 24.94 -6.48
C VAL A 179 -36.27 24.85 -7.78
N TYR A 180 -36.32 23.66 -8.40
CA TYR A 180 -37.01 23.45 -9.68
C TYR A 180 -38.50 23.10 -9.55
N PHE A 181 -38.94 22.50 -8.44
CA PHE A 181 -40.32 22.06 -8.23
C PHE A 181 -41.03 22.78 -7.04
N GLY A 182 -40.37 23.73 -6.38
CA GLY A 182 -40.91 24.48 -5.23
C GLY A 182 -41.56 25.83 -5.55
N LYS A 183 -41.79 26.16 -6.83
CA LYS A 183 -42.54 27.35 -7.25
C LYS A 183 -43.93 26.99 -7.79
N GLU A 184 -44.75 26.31 -7.00
CA GLU A 184 -46.21 26.35 -7.16
C GLU A 184 -46.82 26.55 -5.77
N GLY A 185 -47.36 27.75 -5.54
CA GLY A 185 -47.92 28.22 -4.27
C GLY A 185 -47.83 29.73 -4.17
#